data_AF-A0A835RWF3-F1
#
_entry.id   AF-A0A835RWF3-F1
#
_cell.length_a   1.000
_cell.length_b   1.000
_cell.length_c   1.000
_cell.angle_alpha   90.00
_cell.angle_beta   90.00
_cell.angle_gamma   90.00
#
_symmetry.space_group_name_H-M   'P 1'
#
loop_
_entity.id
_entity.type
_entity.pdbx_description
1 polymer ?
#
loop_
_entity_poly.entity_id
_entity_poly.type
_entity_poly.pdbx_seq_one_letter_code
_entity_poly.pdbx_strand_id
1 'polypeptide(L)'
;MAVLRDACENWGFFELLNHGISHELMDKVERLTKEHYRRFQEQRFREFASKTLEVGEDKKIVDNLDWESTFFIRHLPVSNIADIPDLEGDHRATMKEFAVELEKLAERLLDLLCEDLGLEKGYLKKAFLGSDGFPTFGTKDDKVSGLQLLKDGRWVDVPRSATPSWSTSETNWRSSRTGGIRA
;
A
#
# COMPACT_ATOMS: atom_id res chain seq x y z
N MET A 1 16.04 3.31 15.05
CA MET A 1 14.95 3.03 16.00
C MET A 1 14.15 4.27 16.37
N ALA A 2 14.75 5.37 16.86
CA ALA A 2 14.00 6.60 17.22
C ALA A 2 13.06 7.16 16.12
N VAL A 3 13.46 7.10 14.85
CA VAL A 3 12.63 7.60 13.72
C VAL A 3 11.44 6.68 13.42
N LEU A 4 11.60 5.35 13.55
CA LEU A 4 10.51 4.40 13.33
C LEU A 4 9.46 4.56 14.43
N ARG A 5 9.91 4.59 15.69
CA ARG A 5 9.05 4.89 16.84
C ARG A 5 8.29 6.20 16.66
N ASP A 6 8.98 7.29 16.36
CA ASP A 6 8.36 8.61 16.15
C ASP A 6 7.29 8.55 15.05
N ALA A 7 7.59 7.90 13.92
CA ALA A 7 6.62 7.73 12.85
C ALA A 7 5.40 6.89 13.28
N CYS A 8 5.61 5.79 14.01
CA CYS A 8 4.52 4.98 14.54
C CYS A 8 3.64 5.73 15.55
N GLU A 9 4.25 6.45 16.50
CA GLU A 9 3.54 7.15 17.57
C GLU A 9 2.83 8.41 17.08
N ASN A 10 3.46 9.18 16.19
CA ASN A 10 2.99 10.51 15.81
C ASN A 10 2.28 10.56 14.45
N TRP A 11 2.54 9.60 13.56
CA TRP A 11 1.98 9.61 12.21
C TRP A 11 1.11 8.40 11.90
N GLY A 12 1.43 7.22 12.45
CA GLY A 12 0.78 5.96 12.06
C GLY A 12 1.05 5.55 10.60
N PHE A 13 1.93 6.27 9.90
CA PHE A 13 2.27 6.07 8.49
C PHE A 13 3.73 6.47 8.24
N PHE A 14 4.43 5.74 7.39
CA PHE A 14 5.78 6.07 6.95
C PHE A 14 6.13 5.39 5.63
N GLU A 15 7.08 5.97 4.92
CA GLU A 15 7.67 5.38 3.72
C GLU A 15 8.90 4.54 4.11
N LEU A 16 8.98 3.32 3.55
CA LEU A 16 10.15 2.48 3.65
C LEU A 16 10.95 2.59 2.35
N LEU A 17 12.19 3.06 2.44
CA LEU A 17 13.15 3.05 1.34
C LEU A 17 14.15 1.92 1.55
N ASN A 18 14.78 1.43 0.48
CA ASN A 18 15.76 0.34 0.53
C ASN A 18 15.21 -0.92 1.22
N HIS A 19 13.94 -1.24 0.99
CA HIS A 19 13.19 -2.34 1.64
C HIS A 19 13.63 -3.75 1.20
N GLY A 20 14.45 -3.84 0.14
CA GLY A 20 15.05 -5.09 -0.36
C GLY A 20 14.19 -5.86 -1.37
N ILE A 21 13.03 -5.33 -1.76
CA ILE A 21 12.24 -5.91 -2.86
C ILE A 21 12.85 -5.43 -4.18
N SER A 22 13.05 -6.36 -5.12
CA SER A 22 13.66 -6.05 -6.41
C SER A 22 12.90 -4.94 -7.14
N HIS A 23 13.68 -4.04 -7.70
CA HIS A 23 13.22 -2.92 -8.50
C HIS A 23 12.50 -3.40 -9.76
N GLU A 24 13.07 -4.42 -10.41
CA GLU A 24 12.49 -5.08 -11.57
C GLU A 24 11.13 -5.72 -11.24
N LEU A 25 11.00 -6.31 -10.05
CA LEU A 25 9.74 -6.90 -9.60
C LEU A 25 8.67 -5.82 -9.38
N MET A 26 9.03 -4.71 -8.74
CA MET A 26 8.13 -3.57 -8.52
C MET A 26 7.64 -2.97 -9.85
N ASP A 27 8.56 -2.73 -10.79
CA ASP A 27 8.24 -2.20 -12.12
C ASP A 27 7.32 -3.17 -12.89
N LYS A 28 7.56 -4.48 -12.77
CA LYS A 28 6.74 -5.52 -13.39
C LYS A 28 5.33 -5.59 -12.79
N VAL A 29 5.20 -5.51 -11.46
CA VAL A 29 3.91 -5.44 -10.75
C VAL A 29 3.12 -4.22 -11.20
N GLU A 30 3.75 -3.03 -11.22
CA GLU A 30 3.10 -1.79 -11.66
C GLU A 30 2.57 -1.91 -13.09
N ARG A 31 3.45 -2.35 -14.01
CA ARG A 31 3.10 -2.50 -15.44
C ARG A 31 1.94 -3.47 -15.63
N LEU A 32 2.02 -4.67 -15.05
CA LEU A 32 0.99 -5.70 -15.22
C LEU A 32 -0.34 -5.32 -14.56
N THR A 33 -0.30 -4.62 -13.43
CA THR A 33 -1.51 -4.08 -12.77
C THR A 33 -2.20 -3.04 -13.66
N LYS A 34 -1.44 -2.10 -14.24
CA LYS A 34 -1.97 -1.09 -15.16
C LYS A 34 -2.52 -1.72 -16.45
N GLU A 35 -1.84 -2.73 -17.00
CA GLU A 35 -2.31 -3.48 -18.17
C GLU A 35 -3.60 -4.25 -17.86
N HIS A 36 -3.69 -4.91 -16.71
CA HIS A 36 -4.88 -5.63 -16.27
C HIS A 36 -6.08 -4.69 -16.09
N TYR A 37 -5.88 -3.50 -15.49
CA TYR A 37 -6.93 -2.49 -15.38
C TYR A 37 -7.50 -2.13 -16.77
N ARG A 38 -6.62 -1.74 -17.72
CA ARG A 38 -7.04 -1.35 -19.08
C ARG A 38 -7.80 -2.45 -19.81
N ARG A 39 -7.39 -3.71 -19.63
CA ARG A 39 -7.98 -4.86 -20.34
C ARG A 39 -9.30 -5.33 -19.74
N PHE A 40 -9.39 -5.41 -18.41
CA PHE A 40 -10.46 -6.16 -17.75
C PHE A 40 -11.34 -5.33 -16.83
N GLN A 41 -10.85 -4.20 -16.32
CA GLN A 41 -11.57 -3.40 -15.32
C GLN A 41 -12.12 -2.09 -15.88
N GLU A 42 -11.41 -1.45 -16.81
CA GLU A 42 -11.73 -0.10 -17.27
C GLU A 42 -13.14 0.00 -17.86
N GLN A 43 -13.55 -0.96 -18.70
CA GLN A 43 -14.90 -0.97 -19.26
C GLN A 43 -15.97 -1.15 -18.16
N ARG A 44 -15.78 -2.15 -17.27
CA ARG A 44 -16.71 -2.41 -16.16
C ARG A 44 -16.85 -1.17 -15.26
N PHE A 45 -15.74 -0.49 -14.99
CA PHE A 45 -15.71 0.74 -14.21
C PHE A 45 -16.43 1.90 -14.92
N ARG A 46 -16.22 2.07 -16.23
CA ARG A 46 -16.93 3.10 -17.02
C ARG A 46 -18.43 2.87 -17.06
N GLU A 47 -18.87 1.62 -17.21
CA GLU A 47 -20.29 1.25 -17.17
C GLU A 47 -20.91 1.52 -15.79
N PHE A 48 -20.19 1.18 -14.73
CA PHE A 48 -20.57 1.51 -13.36
C PHE A 48 -20.69 3.03 -13.16
N ALA A 49 -19.66 3.79 -13.55
CA ALA A 49 -19.64 5.24 -13.44
C ALA A 49 -20.78 5.91 -14.22
N SER A 50 -21.06 5.46 -15.46
CA SER A 50 -22.17 5.96 -16.28
C SER A 50 -23.51 5.78 -15.55
N LYS A 51 -23.78 4.57 -15.06
CA LYS A 51 -25.03 4.26 -14.34
C LYS A 51 -25.17 5.08 -13.06
N THR A 52 -24.11 5.22 -12.29
CA THR A 52 -24.12 6.01 -11.05
C THR A 52 -24.39 7.50 -11.32
N LEU A 53 -23.83 8.05 -12.40
CA LEU A 53 -24.07 9.44 -12.81
C LEU A 53 -25.48 9.65 -13.36
N GLU A 54 -26.04 8.68 -14.09
CA GLU A 54 -27.43 8.71 -14.59
C GLU A 54 -28.48 8.61 -13.47
N VAL A 55 -28.18 7.87 -12.40
CA VAL A 55 -29.04 7.72 -11.19
C VAL A 55 -28.89 8.91 -10.22
N GLY A 56 -28.06 9.91 -10.55
CA GLY A 56 -27.66 11.05 -9.70
C GLY A 56 -28.76 12.02 -9.25
N GLU A 57 -30.04 11.69 -9.35
CA GLU A 57 -31.13 12.47 -8.75
C GLU A 57 -31.17 12.34 -7.21
N ASP A 58 -30.60 11.26 -6.65
CA ASP A 58 -30.57 11.01 -5.20
C ASP A 58 -29.14 11.19 -4.62
N LYS A 59 -28.73 12.45 -4.42
CA LYS A 59 -27.37 12.87 -3.98
C LYS A 59 -26.78 12.07 -2.81
N LYS A 60 -27.63 11.59 -1.89
CA LYS A 60 -27.18 10.80 -0.72
C LYS A 60 -26.57 9.45 -1.07
N ILE A 61 -26.93 8.87 -2.22
CA ILE A 61 -26.40 7.57 -2.67
C ILE A 61 -25.00 7.76 -3.27
N VAL A 62 -24.80 8.85 -4.01
CA VAL A 62 -23.51 9.16 -4.66
C VAL A 62 -22.44 9.57 -3.64
N ASP A 63 -22.80 10.30 -2.59
CA ASP A 63 -21.85 10.74 -1.55
C ASP A 63 -21.26 9.60 -0.70
N ASN A 64 -21.84 8.38 -0.76
CA ASN A 64 -21.38 7.20 0.00
C ASN A 64 -20.75 6.13 -0.89
N LEU A 65 -20.38 6.47 -2.13
CA LEU A 65 -19.86 5.52 -3.11
C LEU A 65 -18.41 5.85 -3.46
N ASP A 66 -17.53 4.86 -3.29
CA ASP A 66 -16.11 5.02 -3.59
C ASP A 66 -15.89 5.00 -5.12
N TRP A 67 -15.23 6.04 -5.63
CA TRP A 67 -14.78 6.09 -7.02
C TRP A 67 -13.52 5.22 -7.20
N GLU A 68 -13.72 3.91 -7.13
CA GLU A 68 -12.64 2.92 -7.10
C GLU A 68 -12.93 1.71 -8.00
N SER A 69 -11.87 1.08 -8.52
CA SER A 69 -11.93 -0.19 -9.23
C SER A 69 -10.91 -1.15 -8.63
N THR A 70 -11.41 -2.15 -7.91
CA THR A 70 -10.56 -2.99 -7.05
C THR A 70 -10.84 -4.48 -7.24
N PHE A 71 -9.79 -5.28 -7.09
CA PHE A 71 -9.87 -6.73 -6.95
C PHE A 71 -8.94 -7.15 -5.81
N PHE A 72 -9.24 -8.28 -5.16
CA PHE A 72 -8.53 -8.72 -3.96
C PHE A 72 -7.81 -10.04 -4.18
N ILE A 73 -6.49 -10.03 -3.97
CA ILE A 73 -5.67 -11.24 -3.84
C ILE A 73 -5.44 -11.50 -2.36
N ARG A 74 -6.04 -12.56 -1.85
CA ARG A 74 -5.68 -13.15 -0.57
C ARG A 74 -4.47 -14.07 -0.80
N HIS A 75 -3.39 -13.86 -0.06
CA HIS A 75 -2.23 -14.74 -0.07
C HIS A 75 -2.32 -15.83 1.01
N LEU A 76 -2.69 -15.43 2.23
CA LEU A 76 -2.75 -16.28 3.41
C LEU A 76 -4.13 -16.22 4.09
N PRO A 77 -4.51 -17.23 4.91
CA PRO A 77 -3.82 -18.51 5.07
C PRO A 77 -3.98 -19.41 3.83
N VAL A 78 -5.03 -19.18 3.03
CA VAL A 78 -5.30 -19.90 1.79
C VAL A 78 -5.45 -18.90 0.67
N SER A 79 -4.60 -19.02 -0.35
CA SER A 79 -4.60 -18.08 -1.45
C SER A 79 -5.82 -18.27 -2.35
N ASN A 80 -6.51 -17.17 -2.69
CA ASN A 80 -7.57 -17.17 -3.72
C ASN A 80 -7.03 -16.87 -5.12
N ILE A 81 -5.71 -16.75 -5.31
CA ILE A 81 -5.15 -16.27 -6.57
C ILE A 81 -5.46 -17.23 -7.73
N ALA A 82 -5.73 -18.51 -7.43
CA ALA A 82 -6.20 -19.51 -8.37
C ALA A 82 -7.56 -19.14 -8.99
N ASP A 83 -8.42 -18.52 -8.20
CA ASP A 83 -9.84 -18.31 -8.48
C ASP A 83 -10.12 -16.98 -9.19
N ILE A 84 -9.09 -16.14 -9.38
CA ILE A 84 -9.22 -14.87 -10.09
C ILE A 84 -9.17 -15.16 -11.59
N PRO A 85 -10.28 -15.01 -12.33
CA PRO A 85 -10.38 -15.46 -13.72
C PRO A 85 -9.47 -14.65 -14.64
N ASP A 86 -9.51 -13.32 -14.52
CA ASP A 86 -8.84 -12.39 -15.45
C ASP A 86 -7.33 -12.19 -15.12
N LEU A 87 -6.81 -12.88 -14.09
CA LEU A 87 -5.43 -12.78 -13.63
C LEU A 87 -4.60 -13.97 -14.13
N GLU A 88 -4.15 -13.94 -15.38
CA GLU A 88 -3.52 -15.11 -16.01
C GLU A 88 -1.99 -15.03 -16.15
N GLY A 89 -1.38 -16.19 -16.43
CA GLY A 89 0.02 -16.33 -16.87
C GLY A 89 1.03 -15.56 -16.02
N ASP A 90 1.75 -14.65 -16.68
CA ASP A 90 2.85 -13.87 -16.09
C ASP A 90 2.40 -12.97 -14.94
N HIS A 91 1.18 -12.41 -15.00
CA HIS A 91 0.65 -11.55 -13.94
C HIS A 91 0.42 -12.34 -12.65
N ARG A 92 -0.16 -13.54 -12.77
CA ARG A 92 -0.36 -14.44 -11.63
C ARG A 92 0.97 -14.85 -10.98
N ALA A 93 1.96 -15.21 -11.79
CA ALA A 93 3.28 -15.58 -11.30
C ALA A 93 3.96 -14.41 -10.57
N THR A 94 3.92 -13.22 -11.16
CA THR A 94 4.50 -11.99 -10.61
C THR A 94 3.85 -11.62 -9.27
N MET A 95 2.52 -11.68 -9.15
CA MET A 95 1.83 -11.38 -7.89
C MET A 95 2.12 -12.40 -6.79
N LYS A 96 2.37 -13.67 -7.13
CA LYS A 96 2.81 -14.68 -6.14
C LYS A 96 4.20 -14.36 -5.60
N GLU A 97 5.14 -14.03 -6.48
CA GLU A 97 6.50 -13.64 -6.09
C GLU A 97 6.46 -12.39 -5.21
N PHE A 98 5.69 -11.38 -5.62
CA PHE A 98 5.56 -10.14 -4.88
C PHE A 98 4.94 -10.33 -3.48
N ALA A 99 3.92 -11.20 -3.36
CA ALA A 99 3.32 -11.51 -2.06
C ALA A 99 4.32 -12.12 -1.08
N VAL A 100 5.19 -13.01 -1.55
CA VAL A 100 6.25 -13.63 -0.72
C VAL A 100 7.26 -12.58 -0.24
N GLU A 101 7.68 -11.66 -1.12
CA GLU A 101 8.60 -10.59 -0.74
C GLU A 101 7.98 -9.59 0.24
N LEU A 102 6.69 -9.27 0.07
CA LEU A 102 5.93 -8.46 1.02
C LEU A 102 5.78 -9.14 2.39
N GLU A 103 5.50 -10.44 2.43
CA GLU A 103 5.43 -11.20 3.68
C GLU A 103 6.76 -11.15 4.44
N LYS A 104 7.89 -11.40 3.74
CA LYS A 104 9.22 -11.30 4.35
C LYS A 104 9.49 -9.89 4.89
N LEU A 105 9.09 -8.84 4.16
CA LEU A 105 9.23 -7.45 4.61
C LEU A 105 8.37 -7.18 5.85
N ALA A 106 7.13 -7.67 5.85
CA ALA A 106 6.21 -7.55 6.96
C ALA A 106 6.78 -8.14 8.25
N GLU A 107 7.30 -9.35 8.18
CA GLU A 107 7.90 -10.01 9.35
C GLU A 107 9.11 -9.25 9.89
N ARG A 108 9.99 -8.75 9.01
CA ARG A 108 11.12 -7.92 9.43
C ARG A 108 10.67 -6.65 10.13
N LEU A 109 9.65 -5.98 9.61
CA LEU A 109 9.12 -4.75 10.22
C LEU A 109 8.46 -5.04 11.56
N LEU A 110 7.69 -6.12 11.67
CA LEU A 110 7.09 -6.55 12.93
C LEU A 110 8.14 -6.85 14.01
N ASP A 111 9.26 -7.47 13.64
CA ASP A 111 10.37 -7.70 14.57
C ASP A 111 11.02 -6.40 15.04
N LEU A 112 11.19 -5.40 14.15
CA LEU A 112 11.69 -4.07 14.53
C LEU A 112 10.72 -3.35 15.48
N LEU A 113 9.42 -3.49 15.25
CA LEU A 113 8.40 -2.96 16.15
C LEU A 113 8.40 -3.68 17.51
N CYS A 114 8.65 -5.00 17.53
CA CYS A 114 8.82 -5.73 18.79
C CYS A 114 10.00 -5.15 19.58
N GLU A 115 11.14 -4.92 18.93
CA GLU A 115 12.32 -4.32 19.56
C GLU A 115 12.00 -2.92 20.13
N ASP A 116 11.32 -2.07 19.35
CA ASP A 116 10.92 -0.74 19.82
C ASP A 116 9.93 -0.81 21.01
N LEU A 117 9.05 -1.79 21.04
CA LEU A 117 8.10 -1.95 22.13
C LEU A 117 8.67 -2.72 23.35
N GLY A 118 9.92 -3.20 23.27
CA GLY A 118 10.51 -4.04 24.32
C GLY A 118 9.88 -5.43 24.41
N LEU A 119 9.28 -5.92 23.32
CA LEU A 119 8.64 -7.22 23.21
C LEU A 119 9.64 -8.27 22.72
N GLU A 120 9.34 -9.55 23.02
CA GLU A 120 10.11 -10.66 22.47
C GLU A 120 10.01 -10.68 20.94
N LYS A 121 11.12 -11.03 20.28
CA LYS A 121 11.14 -11.22 18.82
C LYS A 121 10.05 -12.18 18.36
N GLY A 122 9.33 -11.83 17.30
CA GLY A 122 8.22 -12.62 16.78
C GLY A 122 6.93 -12.55 17.62
N TYR A 123 6.86 -11.75 18.69
CA TYR A 123 5.62 -11.57 19.46
C TYR A 123 4.48 -11.07 18.58
N LEU A 124 4.69 -9.98 17.83
CA LEU A 124 3.67 -9.41 16.96
C LEU A 124 3.28 -10.34 15.81
N LYS A 125 4.26 -11.06 15.22
CA LYS A 125 3.97 -12.10 14.21
C LYS A 125 3.00 -13.14 14.77
N LYS A 126 3.24 -13.64 15.99
CA LYS A 126 2.34 -14.59 16.66
C LYS A 126 0.95 -13.99 16.95
N ALA A 127 0.90 -12.74 17.39
CA ALA A 127 -0.35 -12.05 17.66
C ALA A 127 -1.23 -11.86 16.40
N PHE A 128 -0.60 -11.64 15.24
CA PHE A 128 -1.29 -11.46 13.96
C PHE A 128 -1.62 -12.77 13.25
N LEU A 129 -1.07 -13.91 13.65
CA LEU A 129 -1.39 -15.22 13.05
C LEU A 129 -2.85 -15.70 13.27
N GLY A 130 -3.65 -15.00 14.09
CA GLY A 130 -5.03 -15.41 14.42
C GLY A 130 -6.04 -14.28 14.65
N SER A 131 -5.78 -13.05 14.18
CA SER A 131 -6.65 -11.89 14.44
C SER A 131 -7.09 -11.16 13.15
N ASP A 132 -8.16 -10.35 13.25
CA ASP A 132 -8.78 -9.57 12.17
C ASP A 132 -7.97 -8.35 11.72
N GLY A 133 -6.66 -8.33 11.97
CA GLY A 133 -5.77 -7.22 11.64
C GLY A 133 -4.38 -7.71 11.24
N PHE A 134 -3.82 -7.12 10.20
CA PHE A 134 -2.47 -7.40 9.72
C PHE A 134 -1.76 -6.07 9.41
N PRO A 135 -0.42 -5.99 9.56
CA PRO A 135 0.30 -4.85 9.02
C PRO A 135 -0.02 -4.71 7.52
N THR A 136 -0.52 -3.54 7.15
CA THR A 136 -0.91 -3.27 5.76
C THR A 136 0.25 -2.61 5.04
N PHE A 137 0.68 -3.23 3.94
CA PHE A 137 1.68 -2.67 3.03
C PHE A 137 0.96 -2.23 1.76
N GLY A 138 1.05 -0.94 1.46
CA GLY A 138 0.55 -0.38 0.20
C GLY A 138 1.71 0.01 -0.70
N THR A 139 1.67 -0.41 -1.96
CA THR A 139 2.43 0.26 -3.02
C THR A 139 1.51 1.29 -3.67
N LYS A 140 2.06 2.44 -4.04
CA LYS A 140 1.31 3.53 -4.64
C LYS A 140 1.97 3.96 -5.95
N ASP A 141 1.19 4.56 -6.82
CA ASP A 141 1.69 5.13 -8.08
C ASP A 141 2.77 6.19 -7.78
N ASP A 142 3.85 6.16 -8.56
CA ASP A 142 5.00 7.06 -8.42
C ASP A 142 4.71 8.46 -8.99
N LYS A 143 3.71 8.60 -9.85
CA LYS A 143 3.38 9.81 -10.61
C LYS A 143 2.05 10.43 -10.22
N VAL A 144 1.08 9.64 -9.79
CA VAL A 144 -0.28 10.09 -9.43
C VAL A 144 -0.42 10.19 -7.91
N SER A 145 -0.73 11.39 -7.41
CA SER A 145 -1.09 11.63 -6.00
C SER A 145 -2.56 11.28 -5.75
N GLY A 146 -2.93 11.11 -4.48
CA GLY A 146 -4.33 10.90 -4.09
C GLY A 146 -4.50 10.39 -2.67
N LEU A 147 -3.50 9.70 -2.13
CA LEU A 147 -3.52 9.24 -0.74
C LEU A 147 -3.25 10.41 0.21
N GLN A 148 -4.14 10.58 1.19
CA GLN A 148 -4.01 11.57 2.25
C GLN A 148 -4.19 10.90 3.62
N LEU A 149 -3.51 11.43 4.63
CA LEU A 149 -3.67 11.04 6.03
C LEU A 149 -4.26 12.19 6.83
N LEU A 150 -5.09 11.88 7.82
CA LEU A 150 -5.66 12.88 8.72
C LEU A 150 -4.72 13.05 9.93
N LYS A 151 -4.12 14.23 10.06
CA LYS A 151 -3.22 14.57 11.17
C LYS A 151 -3.61 15.92 11.75
N ASP A 152 -3.85 15.95 13.07
CA ASP A 152 -4.19 17.17 13.82
C ASP A 152 -5.35 17.96 13.19
N GLY A 153 -6.38 17.24 12.74
CA GLY A 153 -7.58 17.83 12.12
C GLY A 153 -7.37 18.34 10.68
N ARG A 154 -6.25 18.01 10.04
CA ARG A 154 -5.93 18.42 8.67
C ARG A 154 -5.58 17.22 7.81
N TRP A 155 -6.02 17.26 6.56
CA TRP A 155 -5.58 16.32 5.54
C TRP A 155 -4.17 16.68 5.08
N VAL A 156 -3.28 15.69 5.13
CA VAL A 156 -1.88 15.81 4.71
C VAL A 156 -1.65 14.83 3.57
N ASP A 157 -1.17 15.33 2.44
CA ASP A 157 -0.83 14.47 1.30
C ASP A 157 0.32 13.53 1.66
N VAL A 158 0.18 12.25 1.29
CA VAL A 158 1.31 11.34 1.25
C VAL A 158 2.11 11.67 -0.02
N PRO A 159 3.33 12.22 0.10
CA PRO A 159 4.07 12.70 -1.06
C PRO A 159 4.39 11.55 -2.01
N ARG A 160 4.51 11.88 -3.30
CA ARG A 160 5.14 10.99 -4.27
C ARG A 160 6.59 10.78 -3.85
N SER A 161 7.09 9.56 -4.01
CA SER A 161 8.46 9.22 -3.67
C SER A 161 9.37 10.10 -4.53
N ALA A 162 10.14 10.99 -3.90
CA ALA A 162 10.89 12.04 -4.60
C ALA A 162 12.13 11.53 -5.35
N THR A 163 12.40 10.22 -5.31
CA THR A 163 13.49 9.59 -6.03
C THR A 163 13.07 9.32 -7.48
N PRO A 164 13.73 9.94 -8.48
CA PRO A 164 13.67 9.41 -9.84
C PRO A 164 14.14 7.96 -9.81
N SER A 165 13.57 7.12 -10.67
CA SER A 165 13.94 5.72 -10.89
C SER A 165 15.39 5.42 -10.46
N TRP A 166 15.54 4.79 -9.30
CA TRP A 166 16.70 4.02 -8.90
C TRP A 166 18.05 4.77 -8.90
N SER A 167 18.23 5.75 -8.01
CA SER A 167 19.55 6.21 -7.53
C SER A 167 19.32 6.93 -6.18
N THR A 168 20.08 6.77 -5.09
CA THR A 168 21.46 6.38 -4.87
C THR A 168 21.59 5.70 -3.52
N SER A 169 22.61 4.86 -3.38
CA SER A 169 23.15 4.31 -2.15
C SER A 169 23.39 5.40 -1.10
N GLU A 170 22.46 5.57 -0.18
CA GLU A 170 22.71 6.07 1.17
C GLU A 170 21.43 5.90 1.97
N THR A 171 21.54 5.25 3.12
CA THR A 171 20.42 5.06 4.02
C THR A 171 20.00 6.43 4.55
N ASN A 172 18.91 6.98 4.00
CA ASN A 172 18.38 8.28 4.39
C ASN A 172 16.89 8.15 4.68
N TRP A 173 16.58 8.02 5.96
CA TRP A 173 15.25 8.17 6.53
C TRP A 173 14.88 9.66 6.50
N ARG A 174 13.77 10.03 5.86
CA ARG A 174 13.25 11.40 5.88
C ARG A 174 11.93 11.45 6.64
N SER A 175 11.98 12.09 7.81
CA SER A 175 10.81 12.64 8.50
C SER A 175 10.37 13.91 7.75
N SER A 176 9.11 13.97 7.32
CA SER A 176 8.50 15.14 6.70
C SER A 176 8.27 16.25 7.72
N ARG A 177 9.35 16.95 8.13
CA ARG A 177 9.21 18.24 8.82
C ARG A 177 8.96 19.35 7.79
N THR A 178 7.73 19.82 7.72
CA THR A 178 7.45 21.20 7.32
C THR A 178 6.68 21.87 8.45
N GLY A 179 7.23 22.98 8.97
CA GLY A 179 6.64 23.73 10.08
C GLY A 179 7.71 24.24 11.02
N GLY A 180 8.35 25.35 10.65
CA GLY A 180 9.33 26.02 11.50
C GLY A 180 8.70 26.63 12.74
N ILE A 181 9.49 26.70 13.81
CA ILE A 181 9.38 27.75 14.81
C ILE A 181 10.77 28.33 14.97
N ARG A 182 10.90 29.62 14.61
CA ARG A 182 11.98 30.49 15.06
C ARG A 182 11.62 31.00 16.46
N ALA A 183 12.43 30.66 17.44
CA ALA A 183 13.04 31.54 18.44
C ALA A 183 14.05 30.70 19.21
#